data_AF-A0A6P7G9N6-F1
#
_entry.id   AF-A0A6P7G9N6-F1
#
_cell.length_a   1.000
_cell.length_b   1.000
_cell.length_c   1.000
_cell.angle_alpha   90.00
_cell.angle_beta   90.00
_cell.angle_gamma   90.00
#
_symmetry.space_group_name_H-M   'P 1'
#
loop_
_entity.id
_entity.type
_entity.pdbx_description
1 polymer ?
#
loop_
_entity_poly.entity_id
_entity_poly.type
_entity_poly.pdbx_seq_one_letter_code
_entity_poly.pdbx_strand_id
1 'polypeptide(L)'
;MRSMKTKGGLTTGRGITDSTLSTWIAALPRCIKMCEAIEEFTGVKSETSEQHVDLRDSRITRDHQDLHTFRDWLSNHNPFASRRKNELVALATGLLGDDSINCDKALEIGRESMEKVNGSFGYLKLKRKDKVTPLSTLSRSIVVRDVRVEVSPQQLFNRIVCVMKSEDCLKEAFTYELAPKPPCLFDDVSLRKTNKSELAKRLESYFPCSSTSPSDTSYVLDGGYLIHAVNWPPRPATYEEVCNSYASYVERNYGISCVTVFDGYRGDISTK
;
A
#
# COMPACT_ATOMS: atom_id res chain seq x y z
N MET A 1 -6.36 1.14 29.10
CA MET A 1 -6.44 0.89 30.58
C MET A 1 -7.43 -0.25 30.83
N ARG A 2 -7.25 -1.15 31.82
CA ARG A 2 -8.27 -2.20 32.07
C ARG A 2 -9.55 -1.55 32.62
N SER A 3 -10.62 -1.52 31.82
CA SER A 3 -11.94 -1.09 32.31
C SER A 3 -12.40 -2.00 33.44
N MET A 4 -12.93 -1.40 34.49
CA MET A 4 -13.61 -2.12 35.55
C MET A 4 -14.90 -2.72 34.96
N LYS A 5 -15.07 -4.05 35.03
CA LYS A 5 -16.23 -4.71 34.40
C LYS A 5 -17.53 -4.21 35.04
N THR A 6 -18.33 -3.46 34.28
CA THR A 6 -19.65 -2.97 34.70
C THR A 6 -20.75 -4.01 34.51
N LYS A 7 -20.59 -4.95 33.56
CA LYS A 7 -21.46 -6.13 33.44
C LYS A 7 -21.15 -7.12 34.58
N GLY A 8 -22.05 -7.16 35.56
CA GLY A 8 -21.95 -8.01 36.77
C GLY A 8 -22.04 -7.26 38.09
N GLY A 9 -22.02 -5.91 38.08
CA GLY A 9 -21.95 -5.09 39.29
C GLY A 9 -20.51 -4.81 39.74
N LEU A 10 -20.32 -3.85 40.65
CA LEU A 10 -18.99 -3.57 41.20
C LEU A 10 -18.50 -4.75 42.05
N THR A 11 -17.30 -5.23 41.75
CA THR A 11 -16.67 -6.36 42.46
C THR A 11 -16.25 -5.96 43.88
N THR A 12 -17.08 -6.29 44.87
CA THR A 12 -16.83 -6.11 46.31
C THR A 12 -15.86 -7.17 46.87
N GLY A 13 -14.65 -7.24 46.30
CA GLY A 13 -13.59 -8.14 46.74
C GLY A 13 -12.95 -7.71 48.06
N ARG A 14 -12.68 -8.67 48.95
CA ARG A 14 -11.89 -8.42 50.18
C ARG A 14 -10.52 -7.85 49.83
N GLY A 15 -10.16 -6.71 50.41
CA GLY A 15 -8.90 -6.01 50.16
C GLY A 15 -9.06 -4.64 49.48
N ILE A 16 -10.22 -4.32 48.92
CA ILE A 16 -10.56 -2.94 48.55
C ILE A 16 -10.98 -2.20 49.82
N THR A 17 -10.07 -1.40 50.39
CA THR A 17 -10.41 -0.45 51.45
C THR A 17 -11.08 0.80 50.86
N ASP A 18 -11.93 1.47 51.63
CA ASP A 18 -12.64 2.68 51.18
C ASP A 18 -11.68 3.79 50.73
N SER A 19 -10.52 3.92 51.39
CA SER A 19 -9.45 4.85 50.99
C SER A 19 -8.89 4.52 49.60
N THR A 20 -8.74 3.24 49.27
CA THR A 20 -8.25 2.77 47.96
C THR A 20 -9.31 3.02 46.89
N LEU A 21 -10.58 2.69 47.17
CA LEU A 21 -11.70 2.93 46.26
C LEU A 21 -11.87 4.43 45.95
N SER A 22 -11.85 5.27 46.99
CA SER A 22 -11.97 6.72 46.86
C SER A 22 -10.84 7.32 46.01
N THR A 23 -9.61 6.86 46.21
CA THR A 23 -8.44 7.29 45.40
C THR A 23 -8.60 6.91 43.93
N TRP A 24 -9.07 5.70 43.63
CA TRP A 24 -9.32 5.25 42.24
C TRP A 24 -10.44 6.04 41.57
N ILE A 25 -11.55 6.29 42.26
CA ILE A 25 -12.66 7.10 41.76
C ILE A 25 -12.19 8.54 41.47
N ALA A 26 -11.34 9.12 42.31
CA ALA A 26 -10.78 10.46 42.12
C ALA A 26 -9.76 10.55 40.97
N ALA A 27 -8.98 9.48 40.72
CA ALA A 27 -7.90 9.47 39.75
C ALA A 27 -8.33 9.07 38.33
N LEU A 28 -9.23 8.08 38.19
CA LEU A 28 -9.62 7.49 36.91
C LEU A 28 -10.05 8.54 35.85
N PRO A 29 -10.84 9.59 36.16
CA PRO A 29 -11.22 10.61 35.16
C PRO A 29 -10.06 11.45 34.62
N ARG A 30 -8.94 11.54 35.35
CA ARG A 30 -7.73 12.24 34.89
C ARG A 30 -6.88 11.32 34.01
N CYS A 31 -6.73 10.07 34.42
CA CYS A 31 -5.95 9.08 33.69
C CYS A 31 -6.61 8.70 32.36
N ILE A 32 -7.95 8.65 32.30
CA ILE A 32 -8.71 8.52 31.05
C ILE A 32 -8.33 9.66 30.09
N LYS A 33 -8.40 10.92 30.51
CA LYS A 33 -8.05 12.09 29.67
C LYS A 33 -6.62 12.07 29.13
N MET A 34 -5.67 11.51 29.88
CA MET A 34 -4.29 11.41 29.40
C MET A 34 -4.07 10.19 28.50
N CYS A 35 -4.78 9.08 28.72
CA CYS A 35 -4.82 8.00 27.74
C CYS A 35 -5.50 8.46 26.45
N GLU A 36 -6.67 9.12 26.53
CA GLU A 36 -7.32 9.80 25.41
C GLU A 36 -6.31 10.71 24.69
N ALA A 37 -5.62 11.61 25.39
CA ALA A 37 -4.61 12.51 24.81
C ALA A 37 -3.38 11.80 24.20
N ILE A 38 -3.00 10.60 24.67
CA ILE A 38 -1.86 9.83 24.12
C ILE A 38 -2.30 8.92 22.97
N GLU A 39 -3.49 8.31 23.03
CA GLU A 39 -4.10 7.61 21.90
C GLU A 39 -4.52 8.61 20.79
N GLU A 40 -4.77 9.88 21.15
CA GLU A 40 -4.94 11.04 20.27
C GLU A 40 -3.60 11.52 19.69
N PHE A 41 -2.53 11.59 20.49
CA PHE A 41 -1.20 12.01 20.03
C PHE A 41 -0.49 10.96 19.16
N THR A 42 -0.57 9.69 19.54
CA THR A 42 0.07 8.55 18.84
C THR A 42 -0.84 7.90 17.80
N GLY A 43 -2.14 8.18 17.84
CA GLY A 43 -3.15 7.59 16.96
C GLY A 43 -3.57 6.14 17.30
N VAL A 44 -2.95 5.50 18.28
CA VAL A 44 -3.16 4.07 18.60
C VAL A 44 -4.15 3.92 19.75
N LYS A 45 -5.36 3.44 19.48
CA LYS A 45 -6.44 3.24 20.47
C LYS A 45 -6.54 1.80 20.95
N SER A 46 -6.66 1.59 22.26
CA SER A 46 -6.77 0.26 22.88
C SER A 46 -8.13 0.01 23.53
N GLU A 47 -9.04 -0.61 22.78
CA GLU A 47 -10.32 -1.11 23.33
C GLU A 47 -10.12 -2.30 24.29
N THR A 48 -11.11 -2.52 25.15
CA THR A 48 -11.06 -3.55 26.19
C THR A 48 -11.48 -4.93 25.69
N SER A 49 -10.72 -5.95 26.09
CA SER A 49 -10.83 -7.38 25.71
C SER A 49 -10.70 -7.71 24.22
N GLU A 50 -11.03 -6.81 23.29
CA GLU A 50 -10.87 -7.01 21.85
C GLU A 50 -10.06 -5.85 21.24
N GLN A 51 -8.78 -6.09 20.99
CA GLN A 51 -7.91 -5.13 20.29
C GLN A 51 -8.09 -5.26 18.76
N HIS A 52 -7.96 -4.12 18.06
CA HIS A 52 -8.17 -4.00 16.62
C HIS A 52 -7.28 -4.95 15.82
N VAL A 53 -7.79 -5.48 14.70
CA VAL A 53 -7.14 -6.57 13.96
C VAL A 53 -5.78 -6.20 13.36
N ASP A 54 -5.60 -4.92 13.04
CA ASP A 54 -4.34 -4.39 12.47
C ASP A 54 -3.36 -3.90 13.55
N LEU A 55 -3.82 -3.77 14.80
CA LEU A 55 -2.96 -3.67 15.98
C LEU A 55 -2.53 -5.06 16.50
N ARG A 56 -2.99 -6.15 15.88
CA ARG A 56 -2.49 -7.50 16.19
C ARG A 56 -1.09 -7.64 15.60
N ASP A 57 -0.18 -8.16 16.41
CA ASP A 57 1.24 -8.30 16.06
C ASP A 57 1.47 -9.06 14.74
N SER A 58 0.59 -10.00 14.38
CA SER A 58 0.68 -10.75 13.12
C SER A 58 0.49 -9.87 11.87
N ARG A 59 -0.34 -8.82 11.92
CA ARG A 59 -0.46 -7.81 10.86
C ARG A 59 0.79 -6.94 10.83
N ILE A 60 1.09 -6.31 11.97
CA ILE A 60 2.25 -5.42 12.11
C ILE A 60 3.55 -6.08 11.62
N THR A 61 3.76 -7.36 11.96
CA THR A 61 4.93 -8.14 11.56
C THR A 61 4.95 -8.41 10.06
N ARG A 62 3.83 -8.83 9.48
CA ARG A 62 3.74 -9.13 8.04
C ARG A 62 3.89 -7.86 7.21
N ASP A 63 3.25 -6.76 7.60
CA ASP A 63 3.35 -5.49 6.89
C ASP A 63 4.81 -4.94 6.92
N HIS A 64 5.57 -5.20 8.00
CA HIS A 64 7.02 -4.97 8.02
C HIS A 64 7.78 -5.88 7.05
N GLN A 65 7.47 -7.17 6.99
CA GLN A 65 8.09 -8.12 6.06
C GLN A 65 7.81 -7.76 4.59
N ASP A 66 6.59 -7.33 4.28
CA ASP A 66 6.19 -6.86 2.95
C ASP A 66 6.93 -5.55 2.59
N LEU A 67 7.10 -4.63 3.55
CA LEU A 67 7.89 -3.41 3.37
C LEU A 67 9.38 -3.71 3.11
N HIS A 68 9.97 -4.68 3.81
CA HIS A 68 11.34 -5.14 3.55
C HIS A 68 11.44 -5.75 2.14
N THR A 69 10.53 -6.67 1.79
CA THR A 69 10.49 -7.30 0.46
C THR A 69 10.38 -6.27 -0.66
N PHE A 70 9.50 -5.27 -0.50
CA PHE A 70 9.36 -4.17 -1.46
C PHE A 70 10.62 -3.31 -1.56
N ARG A 71 11.27 -3.00 -0.44
CA ARG A 71 12.52 -2.23 -0.39
C ARG A 71 13.66 -2.96 -1.09
N ASP A 72 13.80 -4.26 -0.85
CA ASP A 72 14.82 -5.10 -1.47
C ASP A 72 14.57 -5.23 -2.97
N TRP A 73 13.31 -5.42 -3.38
CA TRP A 73 12.93 -5.42 -4.79
C TRP A 73 13.28 -4.09 -5.48
N LEU A 74 12.93 -2.96 -4.87
CA LEU A 74 13.21 -1.62 -5.42
C LEU A 74 14.71 -1.30 -5.45
N SER A 75 15.49 -1.82 -4.50
CA SER A 75 16.95 -1.65 -4.47
C SER A 75 17.62 -2.39 -5.62
N ASN A 76 17.13 -3.59 -5.95
CA ASN A 76 17.62 -4.40 -7.06
C ASN A 76 17.10 -3.93 -8.44
N HIS A 77 15.89 -3.36 -8.49
CA HIS A 77 15.20 -2.93 -9.72
C HIS A 77 14.96 -1.41 -9.75
N ASN A 78 15.94 -0.62 -9.31
CA ASN A 78 15.79 0.83 -9.17
C ASN A 78 15.43 1.49 -10.52
N PRO A 79 14.19 2.00 -10.70
CA PRO A 79 13.73 2.56 -11.97
C PRO A 79 14.39 3.93 -12.29
N PHE A 80 15.18 4.46 -11.36
CA PHE A 80 15.92 5.72 -11.49
C PHE A 80 17.43 5.50 -11.67
N ALA A 81 17.91 4.25 -11.82
CA ALA A 81 19.34 3.94 -11.95
C ALA A 81 20.04 4.63 -13.14
N SER A 82 19.28 5.03 -14.17
CA SER A 82 19.77 5.76 -15.34
C SER A 82 19.85 7.29 -15.17
N ARG A 83 19.35 7.84 -14.05
CA ARG A 83 19.39 9.28 -13.77
C ARG A 83 20.73 9.70 -13.18
N ARG A 84 21.08 11.00 -13.29
CA ARG A 84 22.34 11.49 -12.74
C ARG A 84 22.24 11.60 -11.23
N LYS A 85 23.36 11.35 -10.54
CA LYS A 85 23.47 11.50 -9.09
C LYS A 85 23.18 12.96 -8.71
N ASN A 86 22.31 13.15 -7.72
CA ASN A 86 21.81 14.44 -7.21
C ASN A 86 20.74 15.16 -8.08
N GLU A 87 20.16 14.52 -9.11
CA GLU A 87 18.96 15.08 -9.77
C GLU A 87 17.71 14.90 -8.90
N LEU A 88 17.10 16.00 -8.46
CA LEU A 88 15.81 15.97 -7.76
C LEU A 88 14.66 15.90 -8.77
N VAL A 89 13.70 14.97 -8.58
CA VAL A 89 12.62 14.73 -9.55
C VAL A 89 11.26 14.64 -8.86
N ALA A 90 10.28 15.41 -9.34
CA ALA A 90 8.89 15.25 -8.96
C ALA A 90 8.26 14.04 -9.69
N LEU A 91 8.12 12.90 -9.00
CA LEU A 91 7.57 11.66 -9.59
C LEU A 91 6.18 11.83 -10.22
N ALA A 92 5.37 12.77 -9.73
CA ALA A 92 4.01 13.01 -10.23
C ALA A 92 3.93 13.91 -11.47
N THR A 93 5.01 14.63 -11.82
CA THR A 93 5.03 15.63 -12.90
C THR A 93 6.23 15.53 -13.85
N GLY A 94 7.22 14.69 -13.54
CA GLY A 94 8.48 14.57 -14.28
C GLY A 94 9.45 15.75 -14.11
N LEU A 95 9.08 16.79 -13.35
CA LEU A 95 9.89 18.01 -13.23
C LEU A 95 11.23 17.74 -12.52
N LEU A 96 12.32 18.18 -13.15
CA LEU A 96 13.67 18.19 -12.60
C LEU A 96 13.92 19.48 -11.81
N GLY A 97 14.48 19.34 -10.61
CA GLY A 97 15.00 20.44 -9.81
C GLY A 97 16.20 21.12 -10.47
N ASP A 98 16.21 22.44 -10.48
CA ASP A 98 17.42 23.23 -10.69
C ASP A 98 18.10 23.55 -9.34
N ASP A 99 19.26 24.22 -9.40
CA ASP A 99 20.05 24.57 -8.21
C ASP A 99 19.34 25.53 -7.23
N SER A 100 18.18 26.09 -7.59
CA SER A 100 17.36 26.93 -6.70
C SER A 100 16.42 26.13 -5.79
N ILE A 101 16.23 24.84 -6.08
CA ILE A 101 15.35 23.94 -5.34
C ILE A 101 16.12 23.24 -4.22
N ASN A 102 15.52 23.17 -3.04
CA ASN A 102 16.13 22.58 -1.83
C ASN A 102 15.12 21.81 -0.96
N CYS A 103 14.02 21.32 -1.55
CA CYS A 103 12.97 20.64 -0.80
C CYS A 103 13.30 19.21 -0.34
N ASP A 104 14.39 18.63 -0.84
CA ASP A 104 15.09 17.49 -0.24
C ASP A 104 15.65 17.81 1.17
N LYS A 105 16.09 19.05 1.40
CA LYS A 105 16.67 19.54 2.67
C LYS A 105 15.64 20.14 3.62
N ALA A 106 14.35 19.85 3.43
CA ALA A 106 13.28 20.48 4.18
C ALA A 106 13.39 20.29 5.71
N LEU A 107 13.91 19.14 6.16
CA LEU A 107 14.14 18.87 7.58
C LEU A 107 15.29 19.72 8.16
N GLU A 108 16.40 19.84 7.44
CA GLU A 108 17.58 20.63 7.85
C GLU A 108 17.23 22.13 7.93
N ILE A 109 16.64 22.67 6.85
CA ILE A 109 16.17 24.06 6.77
C ILE A 109 15.10 24.34 7.84
N GLY A 110 14.20 23.38 8.08
CA GLY A 110 13.20 23.46 9.13
C GLY A 110 13.82 23.51 10.52
N ARG A 111 14.83 22.67 10.81
CA ARG A 111 15.53 22.63 12.10
C ARG A 111 16.30 23.91 12.37
N GLU A 112 17.07 24.38 11.39
CA GLU A 112 17.74 25.69 11.44
C GLU A 112 16.75 26.84 11.65
N SER A 113 15.58 26.77 11.01
CA SER A 113 14.53 27.78 11.16
C SER A 113 13.94 27.77 12.57
N MET A 114 13.77 26.58 13.16
CA MET A 114 13.31 26.39 14.54
C MET A 114 14.32 26.88 15.59
N GLU A 115 15.62 26.67 15.37
CA GLU A 115 16.68 27.22 16.24
C GLU A 115 16.70 28.77 16.25
N LYS A 116 16.20 29.41 15.18
CA LYS A 116 16.08 30.87 15.07
C LYS A 116 14.77 31.42 15.67
N VAL A 117 13.92 30.58 16.28
CA VAL A 117 12.62 30.98 16.87
C VAL A 117 12.76 31.37 18.33
N ASN A 118 12.80 32.68 18.59
CA ASN A 118 12.60 33.23 19.92
C ASN A 118 11.14 33.69 20.07
N GLY A 119 10.26 32.82 20.60
CA GLY A 119 8.87 33.20 20.92
C GLY A 119 7.88 32.03 20.93
N SER A 120 6.59 32.38 21.08
CA SER A 120 5.47 31.42 20.99
C SER A 120 5.21 30.98 19.56
N PHE A 121 4.96 29.68 19.37
CA PHE A 121 4.70 29.06 18.06
C PHE A 121 3.44 29.59 17.35
N GLY A 122 2.53 30.27 18.05
CA GLY A 122 1.23 30.71 17.50
C GLY A 122 1.31 31.71 16.34
N TYR A 123 2.43 32.40 16.14
CA TYR A 123 2.60 33.41 15.07
C TYR A 123 3.93 33.30 14.32
N LEU A 124 4.41 32.07 14.08
CA LEU A 124 5.68 31.87 13.40
C LEU A 124 5.62 32.26 11.90
N LYS A 125 6.33 33.33 11.52
CA LYS A 125 6.43 33.79 10.12
C LYS A 125 7.89 33.83 9.64
N LEU A 126 8.36 32.72 9.07
CA LEU A 126 9.68 32.62 8.43
C LEU A 126 9.80 33.56 7.22
N LYS A 127 10.97 34.18 7.04
CA LYS A 127 11.26 35.02 5.85
C LYS A 127 11.41 34.12 4.62
N ARG A 128 11.18 34.66 3.42
CA ARG A 128 11.25 33.86 2.17
C ARG A 128 12.59 33.13 1.97
N LYS A 129 13.72 33.74 2.38
CA LYS A 129 15.06 33.13 2.32
C LYS A 129 15.29 31.99 3.33
N ASP A 130 14.51 31.95 4.40
CA ASP A 130 14.58 30.94 5.46
C ASP A 130 13.49 29.86 5.24
N LYS A 131 12.86 29.84 4.06
CA LYS A 131 11.89 28.83 3.65
C LYS A 131 12.49 27.92 2.60
N VAL A 132 12.01 26.68 2.61
CA VAL A 132 12.22 25.70 1.55
C VAL A 132 11.62 26.21 0.23
N THR A 133 12.39 26.10 -0.86
CA THR A 133 11.93 26.29 -2.24
C THR A 133 11.42 24.95 -2.79
N PRO A 134 10.10 24.75 -2.95
CA PRO A 134 9.56 23.52 -3.52
C PRO A 134 9.70 23.47 -5.05
N LEU A 135 9.72 22.26 -5.61
CA LEU A 135 9.69 22.01 -7.07
C LEU A 135 8.52 22.70 -7.80
N SER A 136 7.44 23.07 -7.11
CA SER A 136 6.33 23.87 -7.67
C SER A 136 6.69 25.33 -7.97
N THR A 137 7.84 25.82 -7.48
CA THR A 137 8.38 27.15 -7.81
C THR A 137 9.00 27.19 -9.20
N LEU A 138 9.36 26.02 -9.76
CA LEU A 138 9.86 25.91 -11.13
C LEU A 138 8.76 26.30 -12.10
N SER A 139 9.00 27.37 -12.86
CA SER A 139 8.19 27.64 -14.04
C SER A 139 8.35 26.48 -15.03
N ARG A 140 7.25 25.97 -15.61
CA ARG A 140 7.29 25.07 -16.77
C ARG A 140 7.72 25.78 -18.05
N SER A 141 8.59 26.79 -17.95
CA SER A 141 8.99 27.65 -19.05
C SER A 141 10.40 27.32 -19.52
N ILE A 142 10.56 27.24 -20.84
CA ILE A 142 11.86 27.13 -21.50
C ILE A 142 12.18 28.47 -22.17
N VAL A 143 13.46 28.80 -22.32
CA VAL A 143 13.88 29.98 -23.08
C VAL A 143 13.92 29.62 -24.57
N VAL A 144 13.04 30.23 -25.36
CA VAL A 144 13.03 30.13 -26.82
C VAL A 144 13.33 31.51 -27.38
N ARG A 145 14.49 31.68 -28.04
CA ARG A 145 14.92 32.97 -28.61
C ARG A 145 14.83 34.11 -27.58
N ASP A 146 15.46 33.90 -26.43
CA ASP A 146 15.52 34.82 -25.27
C ASP A 146 14.18 35.14 -24.59
N VAL A 147 13.06 34.56 -25.04
CA VAL A 147 11.76 34.66 -24.39
C VAL A 147 11.47 33.40 -23.57
N ARG A 148 11.11 33.55 -22.29
CA ARG A 148 10.57 32.44 -21.48
C ARG A 148 9.15 32.11 -21.97
N VAL A 149 8.97 30.90 -22.49
CA VAL A 149 7.68 30.38 -22.98
C VAL A 149 7.26 29.20 -22.12
N GLU A 150 6.08 29.26 -21.51
CA GLU A 150 5.51 28.12 -20.77
C GLU A 150 5.15 26.97 -21.73
N VAL A 151 5.65 25.77 -21.44
CA VAL A 151 5.42 24.56 -22.21
C VAL A 151 4.32 23.75 -21.55
N SER A 152 3.11 23.83 -22.10
CA SER A 152 2.06 22.86 -21.84
C SER A 152 2.30 21.61 -22.69
N PRO A 153 2.45 20.41 -22.11
CA PRO A 153 2.62 19.17 -22.88
C PRO A 153 1.48 18.91 -23.86
N GLN A 154 0.25 19.29 -23.51
CA GLN A 154 -0.90 19.18 -24.43
C GLN A 154 -0.77 20.13 -25.63
N GLN A 155 -0.31 21.37 -25.41
CA GLN A 155 -0.07 22.31 -26.51
C GLN A 155 1.10 21.85 -27.39
N LEU A 156 2.14 21.25 -26.79
CA LEU A 156 3.27 20.69 -27.52
C LEU A 156 2.83 19.48 -28.37
N PHE A 157 2.07 18.54 -27.80
CA PHE A 157 1.46 17.41 -28.51
C PHE A 157 0.62 17.89 -29.70
N ASN A 158 -0.33 18.81 -29.47
CA ASN A 158 -1.17 19.36 -30.53
C ASN A 158 -0.34 20.02 -31.64
N ARG A 159 0.72 20.76 -31.29
CA ARG A 159 1.64 21.37 -32.28
C ARG A 159 2.43 20.32 -33.07
N ILE A 160 2.96 19.29 -32.41
CA ILE A 160 3.68 18.18 -33.08
C ILE A 160 2.76 17.49 -34.09
N VAL A 161 1.54 17.12 -33.69
CA VAL A 161 0.55 16.47 -34.56
C VAL A 161 0.14 17.36 -35.75
N CYS A 162 0.04 18.68 -35.57
CA CYS A 162 -0.29 19.60 -36.66
C CYS A 162 0.89 19.94 -37.60
N VAL A 163 2.14 19.84 -37.14
CA VAL A 163 3.33 20.25 -37.90
C VAL A 163 4.02 19.07 -38.60
N MET A 164 4.06 17.89 -37.95
CA MET A 164 4.73 16.72 -38.50
C MET A 164 3.87 16.04 -39.57
N LYS A 165 4.47 15.77 -40.74
CA LYS A 165 3.76 15.26 -41.93
C LYS A 165 4.10 13.82 -42.31
N SER A 166 5.06 13.20 -41.63
CA SER A 166 5.51 11.82 -41.88
C SER A 166 5.58 11.03 -40.58
N GLU A 167 5.40 9.72 -40.70
CA GLU A 167 5.42 8.80 -39.56
C GLU A 167 6.78 8.75 -38.86
N ASP A 168 7.88 8.84 -39.61
CA ASP A 168 9.22 8.79 -39.04
C ASP A 168 9.58 10.05 -38.24
N CYS A 169 9.14 11.22 -38.70
CA CYS A 169 9.24 12.45 -37.92
C CYS A 169 8.36 12.40 -36.65
N LEU A 170 7.19 11.76 -36.70
CA LEU A 170 6.38 11.53 -35.51
C LEU A 170 7.10 10.59 -34.53
N LYS A 171 7.69 9.48 -34.99
CA LYS A 171 8.48 8.56 -34.15
C LYS A 171 9.64 9.30 -33.47
N GLU A 172 10.38 10.12 -34.22
CA GLU A 172 11.47 10.94 -33.66
C GLU A 172 10.95 11.92 -32.60
N ALA A 173 9.86 12.64 -32.87
CA ALA A 173 9.25 13.58 -31.93
C ALA A 173 8.69 12.91 -30.66
N PHE A 174 8.33 11.63 -30.73
CA PHE A 174 7.86 10.81 -29.61
C PHE A 174 8.93 9.88 -29.01
N THR A 175 10.21 10.07 -29.34
CA THR A 175 11.34 9.36 -28.70
C THR A 175 11.36 9.56 -27.19
N TYR A 176 10.89 10.72 -26.73
CA TYR A 176 10.74 11.05 -25.31
C TYR A 176 9.25 11.17 -24.94
N GLU A 177 8.92 10.66 -23.76
CA GLU A 177 7.55 10.61 -23.25
C GLU A 177 7.04 12.04 -22.95
N LEU A 178 6.05 12.51 -23.73
CA LEU A 178 5.40 13.81 -23.50
C LEU A 178 4.41 13.80 -22.33
N ALA A 179 4.12 12.63 -21.76
CA ALA A 179 3.26 12.50 -20.60
C ALA A 179 4.05 12.80 -19.31
N PRO A 180 3.53 13.59 -18.36
CA PRO A 180 4.20 13.85 -17.08
C PRO A 180 4.24 12.62 -16.13
N LYS A 181 3.66 11.49 -16.57
CA LYS A 181 3.57 10.21 -15.89
C LYS A 181 3.58 9.11 -16.97
N PRO A 182 4.22 7.95 -16.75
CA PRO A 182 4.21 6.86 -17.73
C PRO A 182 2.79 6.33 -17.98
N PRO A 183 2.21 6.42 -19.20
CA PRO A 183 0.86 5.93 -19.50
C PRO A 183 0.72 4.41 -19.36
N CYS A 184 1.83 3.68 -19.30
CA CYS A 184 1.83 2.25 -18.97
C CYS A 184 1.42 1.96 -17.51
N LEU A 185 1.58 2.93 -16.60
CA LEU A 185 1.21 2.80 -15.18
C LEU A 185 -0.21 3.28 -14.88
N PHE A 186 -0.87 4.01 -15.78
CA PHE A 186 -2.19 4.61 -15.54
C PHE A 186 -3.22 4.22 -16.61
N ASP A 187 -4.47 4.04 -16.21
CA ASP A 187 -5.63 4.19 -17.09
C ASP A 187 -6.13 5.64 -17.02
N ASP A 188 -7.22 5.97 -17.71
CA ASP A 188 -7.72 7.35 -17.82
C ASP A 188 -8.14 7.97 -16.46
N VAL A 189 -8.24 7.17 -15.39
CA VAL A 189 -8.77 7.59 -14.08
C VAL A 189 -7.85 7.22 -12.92
N SER A 190 -7.06 6.15 -13.02
CA SER A 190 -6.36 5.52 -11.89
C SER A 190 -5.05 4.81 -12.29
N LEU A 191 -4.31 4.30 -11.32
CA LEU A 191 -3.16 3.42 -11.59
C LEU A 191 -3.69 2.09 -12.18
N ARG A 192 -3.13 1.61 -13.30
CA ARG A 192 -3.58 0.36 -13.93
C ARG A 192 -3.53 -0.78 -12.93
N LYS A 193 -4.70 -1.32 -12.58
CA LYS A 193 -4.77 -2.52 -11.74
C LYS A 193 -4.09 -3.69 -12.44
N THR A 194 -3.34 -4.49 -11.68
CA THR A 194 -2.72 -5.71 -12.17
C THR A 194 -3.79 -6.71 -12.61
N ASN A 195 -3.99 -6.82 -13.92
CA ASN A 195 -4.91 -7.79 -14.50
C ASN A 195 -4.29 -9.19 -14.44
N LYS A 196 -4.47 -9.86 -13.30
CA LYS A 196 -3.89 -11.18 -13.01
C LYS A 196 -4.25 -12.24 -14.05
N SER A 197 -5.46 -12.20 -14.64
CA SER A 197 -5.88 -13.20 -15.62
C SER A 197 -5.24 -12.97 -17.00
N GLU A 198 -5.05 -11.72 -17.42
CA GLU A 198 -4.28 -11.42 -18.64
C GLU A 198 -2.79 -11.75 -18.44
N LEU A 199 -2.22 -11.49 -17.26
CA LEU A 199 -0.86 -11.93 -16.94
C LEU A 199 -0.72 -13.46 -16.98
N ALA A 200 -1.68 -14.20 -16.41
CA ALA A 200 -1.68 -15.67 -16.45
C ALA A 200 -1.69 -16.20 -17.89
N LYS A 201 -2.62 -15.73 -18.74
CA LYS A 201 -2.66 -16.09 -20.18
C LYS A 201 -1.35 -15.79 -20.91
N ARG A 202 -0.71 -14.67 -20.59
CA ARG A 202 0.60 -14.31 -21.17
C ARG A 202 1.69 -15.27 -20.72
N LEU A 203 1.75 -15.59 -19.43
CA LEU A 203 2.69 -16.58 -18.89
C LEU A 203 2.46 -17.96 -19.53
N GLU A 204 1.21 -18.43 -19.63
CA GLU A 204 0.84 -19.67 -20.33
C GLU A 204 1.29 -19.68 -21.80
N SER A 205 1.24 -18.53 -22.49
CA SER A 205 1.71 -18.40 -23.88
C SER A 205 3.23 -18.44 -24.05
N TYR A 206 4.00 -18.05 -23.04
CA TYR A 206 5.47 -18.13 -23.03
C TYR A 206 6.00 -19.45 -22.46
N PHE A 207 5.24 -20.05 -21.54
CA PHE A 207 5.57 -21.28 -20.84
C PHE A 207 4.44 -22.29 -21.04
N PRO A 208 4.36 -22.95 -22.22
CA PRO A 208 3.42 -24.05 -22.41
C PRO A 208 3.71 -25.13 -21.37
N CYS A 209 2.76 -25.32 -20.46
CA CYS A 209 2.94 -26.19 -19.29
C CYS A 209 3.18 -27.64 -19.73
N SER A 210 4.37 -28.19 -19.49
CA SER A 210 4.68 -29.57 -19.83
C SER A 210 3.89 -30.51 -18.91
N SER A 211 2.96 -31.27 -19.48
CA SER A 211 2.06 -32.17 -18.76
C SER A 211 2.74 -33.40 -18.12
N THR A 212 4.05 -33.55 -18.28
CA THR A 212 4.86 -34.59 -17.65
C THR A 212 5.36 -34.13 -16.27
N SER A 213 4.60 -34.43 -15.22
CA SER A 213 5.11 -34.38 -13.84
C SER A 213 6.31 -35.33 -13.69
N PRO A 214 7.38 -34.95 -12.96
CA PRO A 214 8.45 -35.88 -12.61
C PRO A 214 7.93 -37.15 -11.92
N SER A 215 8.60 -38.28 -12.12
CA SER A 215 8.39 -39.46 -11.30
C SER A 215 8.68 -39.14 -9.83
N ASP A 216 7.81 -39.57 -8.92
CA ASP A 216 7.85 -39.29 -7.47
C ASP A 216 7.47 -37.84 -7.08
N THR A 217 6.41 -37.29 -7.71
CA THR A 217 5.84 -35.97 -7.36
C THR A 217 4.73 -36.09 -6.32
N SER A 218 4.83 -35.32 -5.23
CA SER A 218 3.73 -35.10 -4.27
C SER A 218 2.92 -33.86 -4.64
N TYR A 219 1.60 -34.01 -4.77
CA TYR A 219 0.70 -32.89 -5.08
C TYR A 219 0.18 -32.21 -3.81
N VAL A 220 0.37 -30.90 -3.69
CA VAL A 220 -0.29 -30.06 -2.67
C VAL A 220 -1.30 -29.17 -3.39
N LEU A 221 -2.57 -29.26 -2.98
CA LEU A 221 -3.71 -28.71 -3.71
C LEU A 221 -4.42 -27.64 -2.88
N ASP A 222 -4.74 -26.50 -3.49
CA ASP A 222 -5.68 -25.52 -2.94
C ASP A 222 -7.10 -26.11 -3.04
N GLY A 223 -7.65 -26.46 -1.88
CA GLY A 223 -8.95 -27.11 -1.79
C GLY A 223 -10.11 -26.20 -2.14
N GLY A 224 -9.96 -24.89 -1.89
CA GLY A 224 -10.97 -23.88 -2.23
C GLY A 224 -11.04 -23.64 -3.73
N TYR A 225 -9.90 -23.55 -4.41
CA TYR A 225 -9.84 -23.42 -5.87
C TYR A 225 -10.50 -24.61 -6.60
N LEU A 226 -10.22 -25.84 -6.14
CA LEU A 226 -10.73 -27.07 -6.75
C LEU A 226 -12.26 -27.15 -6.81
N ILE A 227 -12.98 -26.45 -5.93
CA ILE A 227 -14.46 -26.38 -5.94
C ILE A 227 -15.00 -25.89 -7.30
N HIS A 228 -14.24 -25.06 -8.01
CA HIS A 228 -14.59 -24.55 -9.34
C HIS A 228 -14.29 -25.53 -10.50
N ALA A 229 -13.49 -26.56 -10.25
CA ALA A 229 -13.05 -27.54 -11.26
C ALA A 229 -13.76 -28.90 -11.15
N VAL A 230 -14.37 -29.21 -10.00
CA VAL A 230 -15.15 -30.43 -9.78
C VAL A 230 -16.50 -30.35 -10.50
N ASN A 231 -16.81 -31.38 -11.30
CA ASN A 231 -18.14 -31.57 -11.86
C ASN A 231 -19.07 -32.12 -10.78
N TRP A 232 -20.00 -31.29 -10.31
CA TRP A 232 -20.91 -31.61 -9.22
C TRP A 232 -22.06 -32.55 -9.65
N PRO A 233 -22.57 -33.40 -8.74
CA PRO A 233 -23.69 -34.29 -9.01
C PRO A 233 -24.97 -33.48 -9.31
N PRO A 234 -25.89 -34.02 -10.15
CA PRO A 234 -27.14 -33.34 -10.50
C PRO A 234 -28.02 -33.17 -9.25
N ARG A 235 -28.81 -32.08 -9.22
CA ARG A 235 -29.69 -31.79 -8.08
C ARG A 235 -30.99 -32.61 -8.11
N PRO A 236 -31.55 -33.02 -6.96
CA PRO A 236 -31.01 -32.84 -5.60
C PRO A 236 -29.87 -33.82 -5.33
N ALA A 237 -28.83 -33.35 -4.65
CA ALA A 237 -27.69 -34.18 -4.24
C ALA A 237 -27.50 -34.10 -2.71
N THR A 238 -27.05 -35.20 -2.11
CA THR A 238 -26.73 -35.26 -0.67
C THR A 238 -25.35 -34.67 -0.38
N TYR A 239 -25.09 -34.31 0.88
CA TYR A 239 -23.76 -33.84 1.31
C TYR A 239 -22.68 -34.90 1.05
N GLU A 240 -23.01 -36.18 1.27
CA GLU A 240 -22.14 -37.32 0.99
C GLU A 240 -21.80 -37.43 -0.51
N GLU A 241 -22.77 -37.32 -1.41
CA GLU A 241 -22.53 -37.31 -2.87
C GLU A 241 -21.61 -36.16 -3.31
N VAL A 242 -21.76 -34.98 -2.71
CA VAL A 242 -20.92 -33.81 -2.98
C VAL A 242 -19.48 -34.07 -2.50
N CYS A 243 -19.29 -34.54 -1.26
CA CYS A 243 -17.98 -34.90 -0.73
C CYS A 243 -17.30 -36.02 -1.54
N ASN A 244 -18.04 -37.07 -1.90
CA ASN A 244 -17.54 -38.18 -2.70
C ASN A 244 -17.16 -37.75 -4.12
N SER A 245 -17.91 -36.80 -4.72
CA SER A 245 -17.56 -36.24 -6.04
C SER A 245 -16.27 -35.43 -6.00
N TYR A 246 -16.04 -34.67 -4.93
CA TYR A 246 -14.80 -33.94 -4.71
C TYR A 246 -13.61 -34.90 -4.49
N ALA A 247 -13.75 -35.87 -3.57
CA ALA A 247 -12.70 -36.85 -3.30
C ALA A 247 -12.34 -37.68 -4.55
N SER A 248 -13.35 -38.18 -5.27
CA SER A 248 -13.15 -38.94 -6.51
C SER A 248 -12.46 -38.12 -7.61
N TYR A 249 -12.74 -36.82 -7.69
CA TYR A 249 -12.04 -35.93 -8.62
C TYR A 249 -10.57 -35.77 -8.24
N VAL A 250 -10.28 -35.58 -6.95
CA VAL A 250 -8.92 -35.39 -6.43
C VAL A 250 -8.09 -36.67 -6.64
N GLU A 251 -8.59 -37.84 -6.22
CA GLU A 251 -7.92 -39.12 -6.39
C GLU A 251 -7.67 -39.45 -7.87
N ARG A 252 -8.65 -39.23 -8.76
CA ARG A 252 -8.53 -39.56 -10.18
C ARG A 252 -7.51 -38.69 -10.93
N ASN A 253 -7.38 -37.42 -10.56
CA ASN A 253 -6.49 -36.48 -11.27
C ASN A 253 -5.11 -36.33 -10.62
N TYR A 254 -4.97 -36.55 -9.32
CA TYR A 254 -3.74 -36.29 -8.55
C TYR A 254 -3.25 -37.47 -7.70
N GLY A 255 -3.99 -38.58 -7.65
CA GLY A 255 -3.62 -39.79 -6.91
C GLY A 255 -3.89 -39.71 -5.39
N ILE A 256 -3.73 -40.86 -4.72
CA ILE A 256 -4.05 -41.03 -3.30
C ILE A 256 -3.02 -40.32 -2.38
N SER A 257 -1.81 -40.05 -2.87
CA SER A 257 -0.73 -39.39 -2.12
C SER A 257 -0.80 -37.85 -2.10
N CYS A 258 -1.85 -37.25 -2.66
CA CYS A 258 -1.99 -35.80 -2.66
C CYS A 258 -2.51 -35.25 -1.32
N VAL A 259 -2.14 -34.00 -1.02
CA VAL A 259 -2.57 -33.28 0.19
C VAL A 259 -3.41 -32.08 -0.25
N THR A 260 -4.70 -32.08 0.13
CA THR A 260 -5.59 -30.94 -0.10
C THR A 260 -5.59 -30.03 1.13
N VAL A 261 -5.34 -28.73 0.91
CA VAL A 261 -5.30 -27.70 1.95
C VAL A 261 -6.47 -26.75 1.76
N PHE A 262 -7.32 -26.59 2.77
CA PHE A 262 -8.39 -25.59 2.80
C PHE A 262 -8.00 -24.43 3.72
N ASP A 263 -8.38 -23.21 3.34
CA ASP A 263 -8.16 -22.02 4.16
C ASP A 263 -8.95 -22.10 5.48
N GLY A 264 -8.22 -22.11 6.59
CA GLY A 264 -8.77 -22.12 7.94
C GLY A 264 -9.10 -20.71 8.43
N TYR A 265 -10.36 -20.30 8.36
CA TYR A 265 -10.83 -19.06 8.97
C TYR A 265 -10.71 -19.13 10.50
N ARG A 266 -9.79 -18.36 11.10
CA ARG A 266 -9.66 -18.24 12.56
C ARG A 266 -10.71 -17.30 13.15
N GLY A 267 -11.89 -17.85 13.39
CA GLY A 267 -12.97 -17.26 14.17
C GLY A 267 -14.12 -18.26 14.27
N ASP A 268 -14.91 -18.20 15.34
CA ASP A 268 -16.15 -18.98 15.40
C ASP A 268 -17.03 -18.60 14.20
N ILE A 269 -17.42 -19.60 13.41
CA ILE A 269 -18.29 -19.40 12.26
C ILE A 269 -19.69 -19.10 12.79
N SER A 270 -19.93 -17.82 13.09
CA SER A 270 -21.24 -17.30 13.47
C SER A 270 -22.18 -17.40 12.27
N THR A 271 -22.92 -18.50 12.18
CA THR A 271 -24.14 -18.56 11.37
C THR A 271 -25.21 -17.65 12.00
N LYS A 272 -25.12 -16.36 11.65
CA LYS A 272 -26.14 -15.32 11.84
C LYS A 272 -26.27 -14.54 10.55
#